data_AF-A0A257ULD0-F1
#
_entry.id   AF-A0A257ULD0-F1
#
_cell.length_a   1.000
_cell.length_b   1.000
_cell.length_c   1.000
_cell.angle_alpha   90.00
_cell.angle_beta   90.00
_cell.angle_gamma   90.00
#
_symmetry.space_group_name_H-M   'P 1'
#
loop_
_entity.id
_entity.type
_entity.pdbx_description
1 polymer ?
#
loop_
_entity_poly.entity_id
_entity_poly.type
_entity_poly.pdbx_seq_one_letter_code
_entity_poly.pdbx_strand_id
1 'polypeptide(L)'
;MSGTIQGTMTEERNGAADDKTLNDALNGQDHGGQQQGALNAQNDDDGDINAAFERVKSQLEEEKRARLAAETGRRQAEDAGRRYQQEAAQGHVSVKQANLHAIDRAIEANASSIVSLRSALSAAMSNGDFDQAAEVQAQLSEMAARKVQLEAGKYQLQNTPDQPAPQQQMQQSDPFEAQLERYTPRTRDWIRKRPEVLRDERTTNLAVAAHHTALAAGHVADSDAYFDAMDAALGYKQGNQQSQQQPRRPGTAAPPARSGTPGQRAGQGMSVRDMTPAMVEAAKMADISPEEYLKHYQAAVAAGEIPAIH
;
A
#
# COMPACT_ATOMS: atom_id res chain seq x y z
N MET A 1 38.57 52.29 9.31
CA MET A 1 37.25 52.15 9.95
C MET A 1 36.76 50.74 9.65
N SER A 2 37.25 49.64 10.25
CA SER A 2 37.77 49.35 11.62
C SER A 2 36.66 49.10 12.65
N GLY A 3 36.70 47.93 13.30
CA GLY A 3 35.69 47.40 14.24
C GLY A 3 34.85 46.31 13.57
N THR A 4 35.11 44.99 13.67
CA THR A 4 35.81 44.17 14.68
C THR A 4 35.12 44.13 16.04
N ILE A 5 34.38 43.05 16.31
CA ILE A 5 34.31 42.42 17.64
C ILE A 5 34.45 40.90 17.44
N GLN A 6 35.61 40.38 17.86
CA GLN A 6 35.83 38.97 18.21
C GLN A 6 36.01 38.89 19.74
N GLY A 7 35.80 37.70 20.31
CA GLY A 7 36.20 37.37 21.69
C GLY A 7 35.01 37.15 22.64
N THR A 8 35.11 36.31 23.67
CA THR A 8 36.29 35.56 24.17
C THR A 8 35.89 34.25 24.87
N MET A 9 36.84 33.31 24.93
CA MET A 9 36.78 32.06 25.72
C MET A 9 36.94 32.30 27.22
N THR A 10 36.25 31.47 28.03
CA THR A 10 36.67 30.84 29.30
C THR A 10 35.67 29.69 29.52
N GLU A 11 35.95 28.38 29.56
CA GLU A 11 37.06 27.55 30.04
C GLU A 11 37.08 27.29 31.57
N GLU A 12 37.26 26.00 31.94
CA GLU A 12 37.38 25.41 33.30
C GLU A 12 36.06 25.32 34.13
N ARG A 13 35.75 24.33 34.99
CA ARG A 13 36.25 22.97 35.43
C ARG A 13 35.13 22.35 36.34
N ASN A 14 35.03 21.08 36.77
CA ASN A 14 35.60 19.75 36.44
C ASN A 14 34.83 18.64 37.25
N GLY A 15 34.81 17.38 36.78
CA GLY A 15 34.31 16.17 37.50
C GLY A 15 32.80 15.94 37.43
N ALA A 16 32.22 14.74 37.45
CA ALA A 16 32.62 13.33 37.59
C ALA A 16 31.29 12.52 37.40
N ALA A 17 31.22 11.23 37.07
CA ALA A 17 32.21 10.19 36.87
C ALA A 17 31.74 9.21 35.76
N ASP A 18 32.66 8.40 35.25
CA ASP A 18 32.39 7.21 34.46
C ASP A 18 31.66 6.12 35.28
N ASP A 19 30.95 5.18 34.64
CA ASP A 19 31.53 3.86 34.32
C ASP A 19 30.57 2.99 33.47
N LYS A 20 31.15 2.01 32.77
CA LYS A 20 30.49 0.96 31.99
C LYS A 20 29.93 -0.12 32.92
N THR A 21 28.88 -0.81 32.48
CA THR A 21 28.58 -2.16 32.97
C THR A 21 28.76 -3.18 31.85
N LEU A 22 29.95 -3.79 31.87
CA LEU A 22 30.24 -5.04 31.17
C LEU A 22 30.01 -6.24 32.11
N ASN A 23 29.86 -7.40 31.48
CA ASN A 23 29.71 -8.76 32.00
C ASN A 23 30.53 -9.19 33.25
N ASP A 24 30.12 -10.36 33.75
CA ASP A 24 30.83 -11.36 34.58
C ASP A 24 30.96 -11.17 36.11
N ALA A 25 30.20 -12.00 36.84
CA ALA A 25 30.63 -12.81 37.99
C ALA A 25 29.51 -13.84 38.31
N LEU A 26 29.65 -15.12 37.95
CA LEU A 26 30.34 -16.19 38.70
C LEU A 26 29.57 -16.77 39.91
N ASN A 27 28.83 -17.84 39.60
CA ASN A 27 28.88 -19.16 40.25
C ASN A 27 29.40 -19.24 41.70
N GLY A 28 28.53 -19.64 42.63
CA GLY A 28 28.85 -20.06 44.00
C GLY A 28 28.01 -21.27 44.40
N GLN A 29 28.61 -22.25 45.08
CA GLN A 29 28.12 -23.63 45.19
C GLN A 29 27.92 -24.05 46.66
N ASP A 30 27.09 -25.08 46.90
CA ASP A 30 26.84 -25.76 48.20
C ASP A 30 26.09 -24.94 49.29
N HIS A 31 25.30 -25.52 50.22
CA HIS A 31 25.08 -26.93 50.63
C HIS A 31 23.58 -27.30 50.74
N GLY A 32 23.27 -28.60 50.73
CA GLY A 32 21.92 -29.14 50.94
C GLY A 32 21.45 -29.14 52.41
N GLY A 33 20.13 -29.07 52.61
CA GLY A 33 19.42 -29.22 53.87
C GLY A 33 18.14 -30.06 53.67
N GLN A 34 17.73 -30.83 54.68
CA GLN A 34 16.83 -31.97 54.51
C GLN A 34 15.33 -31.63 54.55
N GLN A 35 14.54 -32.59 54.05
CA GLN A 35 13.08 -32.66 54.12
C GLN A 35 12.52 -32.45 55.54
N GLN A 36 11.39 -31.76 55.65
CA GLN A 36 10.19 -32.18 56.41
C GLN A 36 9.06 -31.16 56.27
N GLY A 37 7.79 -31.60 56.36
CA GLY A 37 6.64 -30.70 56.52
C GLY A 37 5.57 -30.74 55.42
N ALA A 38 4.98 -31.90 55.14
CA ALA A 38 3.59 -31.91 54.68
C ALA A 38 2.65 -31.58 55.85
N LEU A 39 1.41 -31.17 55.56
CA LEU A 39 0.32 -30.76 56.48
C LEU A 39 0.22 -29.25 56.79
N ASN A 40 -0.17 -28.45 55.79
CA ASN A 40 -1.24 -27.46 56.00
C ASN A 40 -1.95 -27.18 54.68
N ALA A 41 -3.13 -27.79 54.48
CA ALA A 41 -3.90 -27.69 53.24
C ALA A 41 -5.38 -27.41 53.56
N GLN A 42 -5.64 -26.19 54.06
CA GLN A 42 -6.95 -25.57 54.22
C GLN A 42 -6.75 -24.09 54.58
N ASN A 43 -7.49 -23.19 53.90
CA ASN A 43 -7.58 -21.72 54.07
C ASN A 43 -6.82 -20.79 53.10
N ASP A 44 -6.44 -21.21 51.89
CA ASP A 44 -5.85 -20.32 50.86
C ASP A 44 -6.72 -20.11 49.58
N ASP A 45 -7.87 -20.78 49.47
CA ASP A 45 -8.64 -20.88 48.20
C ASP A 45 -9.47 -19.60 47.89
N ASP A 46 -10.04 -18.96 48.90
CA ASP A 46 -10.80 -17.70 48.74
C ASP A 46 -9.91 -16.53 48.25
N GLY A 47 -8.60 -16.59 48.51
CA GLY A 47 -7.64 -15.59 48.04
C GLY A 47 -7.44 -15.62 46.53
N ASP A 48 -7.31 -16.82 45.94
CA ASP A 48 -7.08 -16.97 44.50
C ASP A 48 -8.38 -16.81 43.68
N ILE A 49 -9.54 -17.22 44.21
CA ILE A 49 -10.84 -16.95 43.57
C ILE A 49 -11.10 -15.44 43.46
N ASN A 50 -10.84 -14.67 44.54
CA ASN A 50 -10.96 -13.21 44.49
C ASN A 50 -9.92 -12.56 43.56
N ALA A 51 -8.67 -13.07 43.54
CA ALA A 51 -7.66 -12.59 42.61
C ALA A 51 -7.98 -12.92 41.14
N ALA A 52 -8.60 -14.08 40.86
CA ALA A 52 -9.08 -14.46 39.54
C ALA A 52 -10.28 -13.60 39.10
N PHE A 53 -11.21 -13.30 40.02
CA PHE A 53 -12.34 -12.41 39.75
C PHE A 53 -11.88 -10.98 39.40
N GLU A 54 -10.94 -10.40 40.14
CA GLU A 54 -10.37 -9.09 39.82
C GLU A 54 -9.56 -9.10 38.50
N ARG A 55 -8.91 -10.21 38.13
CA ARG A 55 -8.28 -10.39 36.80
C ARG A 55 -9.31 -10.39 35.67
N VAL A 56 -10.44 -11.09 35.81
CA VAL A 56 -11.51 -11.11 34.79
C VAL A 56 -12.18 -9.73 34.67
N LYS A 57 -12.38 -9.06 35.81
CA LYS A 57 -12.96 -7.72 35.89
C LYS A 57 -12.04 -6.66 35.25
N SER A 58 -10.73 -6.73 35.45
CA SER A 58 -9.79 -5.82 34.78
C SER A 58 -9.72 -6.06 33.27
N GLN A 59 -9.69 -7.33 32.83
CA GLN A 59 -9.78 -7.69 31.40
C GLN A 59 -11.08 -7.17 30.76
N LEU A 60 -12.22 -7.27 31.44
CA LEU A 60 -13.50 -6.79 30.93
C LEU A 60 -13.53 -5.25 30.81
N GLU A 61 -12.95 -4.52 31.76
CA GLU A 61 -12.83 -3.06 31.68
C GLU A 61 -11.82 -2.61 30.61
N GLU A 62 -10.74 -3.38 30.39
CA GLU A 62 -9.81 -3.16 29.29
C GLU A 62 -10.48 -3.40 27.93
N GLU A 63 -11.24 -4.50 27.77
CA GLU A 63 -12.00 -4.76 26.54
C GLU A 63 -13.07 -3.69 26.27
N LYS A 64 -13.81 -3.26 27.30
CA LYS A 64 -14.75 -2.13 27.19
C LYS A 64 -14.04 -0.85 26.74
N ARG A 65 -12.88 -0.54 27.33
CA ARG A 65 -12.09 0.65 26.98
C ARG A 65 -11.55 0.56 25.54
N ALA A 66 -11.08 -0.61 25.12
CA ALA A 66 -10.63 -0.86 23.76
C ALA A 66 -11.78 -0.74 22.75
N ARG A 67 -12.97 -1.29 23.04
CA ARG A 67 -14.18 -1.13 22.20
C ARG A 67 -14.63 0.32 22.12
N LEU A 68 -14.63 1.06 23.22
CA LEU A 68 -14.95 2.50 23.24
C LEU A 68 -13.94 3.30 22.43
N ALA A 69 -12.63 3.06 22.61
CA ALA A 69 -11.58 3.70 21.82
C ALA A 69 -11.75 3.41 20.32
N ALA A 70 -11.98 2.15 19.94
CA ALA A 70 -12.21 1.74 18.55
C ALA A 70 -13.46 2.39 17.93
N GLU A 71 -14.60 2.43 18.64
CA GLU A 71 -15.82 3.10 18.17
C GLU A 71 -15.62 4.63 18.07
N THR A 72 -14.92 5.27 19.01
CA THR A 72 -14.58 6.71 18.89
C THR A 72 -13.65 6.98 17.72
N GLY A 73 -12.64 6.13 17.48
CA GLY A 73 -11.75 6.22 16.34
C GLY A 73 -12.49 6.03 15.01
N ARG A 74 -13.42 5.06 14.93
CA ARG A 74 -14.25 4.86 13.73
C ARG A 74 -15.11 6.08 13.45
N ARG A 75 -15.81 6.63 14.45
CA ARG A 75 -16.62 7.85 14.29
C ARG A 75 -15.79 9.06 13.86
N GLN A 76 -14.60 9.27 14.45
CA GLN A 76 -13.71 10.35 14.05
C GLN A 76 -13.23 10.19 12.60
N ALA A 77 -12.92 8.97 12.16
CA ALA A 77 -12.56 8.69 10.78
C ALA A 77 -13.74 8.90 9.80
N GLU A 78 -14.95 8.46 10.17
CA GLU A 78 -16.18 8.70 9.40
C GLU A 78 -16.48 10.20 9.27
N ASP A 79 -16.40 10.96 10.37
CA ASP A 79 -16.64 12.41 10.37
C ASP A 79 -15.56 13.18 9.59
N ALA A 80 -14.30 12.78 9.68
CA ALA A 80 -13.21 13.34 8.87
C ALA A 80 -13.45 13.08 7.37
N GLY A 81 -13.83 11.84 7.00
CA GLY A 81 -14.17 11.49 5.62
C GLY A 81 -15.37 12.28 5.08
N ARG A 82 -16.42 12.47 5.89
CA ARG A 82 -17.59 13.31 5.54
C ARG A 82 -17.20 14.77 5.32
N ARG A 83 -16.38 15.35 6.19
CA ARG A 83 -15.89 16.73 6.04
C ARG A 83 -15.07 16.90 4.76
N TYR A 84 -14.15 15.98 4.50
CA TYR A 84 -13.33 16.01 3.28
C TYR A 84 -14.19 15.94 2.00
N GLN A 85 -15.19 15.05 1.97
CA GLN A 85 -16.13 14.95 0.84
C GLN A 85 -16.94 16.24 0.64
N GLN A 86 -17.39 16.89 1.73
CA GLN A 86 -18.12 18.15 1.67
C GLN A 86 -17.24 19.31 1.17
N GLU A 87 -15.98 19.39 1.63
CA GLU A 87 -15.03 20.42 1.21
C GLU A 87 -14.65 20.24 -0.27
N ALA A 88 -14.36 19.01 -0.70
CA ALA A 88 -14.06 18.72 -2.10
C ALA A 88 -15.25 19.02 -3.02
N ALA A 89 -16.48 18.66 -2.62
CA ALA A 89 -17.69 19.00 -3.37
C ALA A 89 -17.89 20.53 -3.50
N GLN A 90 -17.67 21.29 -2.42
CA GLN A 90 -17.71 22.76 -2.45
C GLN A 90 -16.63 23.34 -3.37
N GLY A 91 -15.42 22.77 -3.36
CA GLY A 91 -14.33 23.13 -4.26
C GLY A 91 -14.70 22.95 -5.74
N HIS A 92 -15.29 21.80 -6.10
CA HIS A 92 -15.75 21.54 -7.48
C HIS A 92 -16.82 22.54 -7.95
N VAL A 93 -17.82 22.83 -7.11
CA VAL A 93 -18.85 23.83 -7.41
C VAL A 93 -18.24 25.23 -7.60
N SER A 94 -17.29 25.62 -6.74
CA SER A 94 -16.57 26.90 -6.83
C SER A 94 -15.79 27.02 -8.14
N VAL A 95 -15.04 25.98 -8.55
CA VAL A 95 -14.28 25.97 -9.81
C VAL A 95 -15.22 26.03 -11.02
N LYS A 96 -16.32 25.26 -11.03
CA LYS A 96 -17.33 25.30 -12.09
C LYS A 96 -17.93 26.70 -12.23
N GLN A 97 -18.28 27.35 -11.12
CA GLN A 97 -18.82 28.70 -11.11
C GLN A 97 -17.80 29.75 -11.59
N ALA A 98 -16.54 29.66 -11.17
CA ALA A 98 -15.46 30.54 -11.64
C ALA A 98 -15.23 30.42 -13.16
N ASN A 99 -15.26 29.19 -13.69
CA ASN A 99 -15.13 28.93 -15.11
C ASN A 99 -16.32 29.50 -15.91
N LEU A 100 -17.56 29.35 -15.42
CA LEU A 100 -18.73 29.97 -16.04
C LEU A 100 -18.62 31.51 -16.09
N HIS A 101 -18.20 32.14 -15.00
CA HIS A 101 -17.96 33.60 -14.97
C HIS A 101 -16.79 34.05 -15.86
N ALA A 102 -15.81 33.19 -16.15
CA ALA A 102 -14.76 33.50 -17.12
C ALA A 102 -15.30 33.43 -18.56
N ILE A 103 -16.11 32.42 -18.88
CA ILE A 103 -16.76 32.27 -20.19
C ILE A 103 -17.75 33.41 -20.45
N ASP A 104 -18.56 33.80 -19.47
CA ASP A 104 -19.52 34.92 -19.61
C ASP A 104 -18.83 36.24 -19.96
N ARG A 105 -17.74 36.57 -19.28
CA ARG A 105 -16.92 37.75 -19.60
C ARG A 105 -16.28 37.66 -21.00
N ALA A 106 -15.90 36.47 -21.44
CA ALA A 106 -15.38 36.25 -22.78
C ALA A 106 -16.46 36.40 -23.87
N ILE A 107 -17.69 35.98 -23.61
CA ILE A 107 -18.85 36.18 -24.51
C ILE A 107 -19.18 37.67 -24.62
N GLU A 108 -19.23 38.39 -23.49
CA GLU A 108 -19.52 39.83 -23.47
C GLU A 108 -18.43 40.64 -24.21
N ALA A 109 -17.16 40.33 -23.97
CA ALA A 109 -16.04 40.92 -24.72
C ALA A 109 -16.08 40.61 -26.22
N ASN A 110 -16.44 39.37 -26.60
CA ASN A 110 -16.60 39.01 -28.02
C ASN A 110 -17.77 39.78 -28.67
N ALA A 111 -18.90 39.89 -27.97
CA ALA A 111 -20.06 40.64 -28.46
C ALA A 111 -19.75 42.13 -28.68
N SER A 112 -18.97 42.77 -27.78
CA SER A 112 -18.54 44.16 -27.96
C SER A 112 -17.58 44.31 -29.16
N SER A 113 -16.66 43.36 -29.37
CA SER A 113 -15.82 43.31 -30.58
C SER A 113 -16.65 43.17 -31.86
N ILE A 114 -17.68 42.32 -31.88
CA ILE A 114 -18.58 42.20 -33.04
C ILE A 114 -19.28 43.52 -33.36
N VAL A 115 -19.76 44.26 -32.34
CA VAL A 115 -20.38 45.58 -32.54
C VAL A 115 -19.37 46.58 -33.14
N SER A 116 -18.13 46.60 -32.62
CA SER A 116 -17.05 47.44 -33.16
C SER A 116 -16.71 47.10 -34.62
N LEU A 117 -16.54 45.82 -34.93
CA LEU A 117 -16.25 45.35 -36.29
C LEU A 117 -17.38 45.66 -37.28
N ARG A 118 -18.65 45.59 -36.87
CA ARG A 118 -19.78 46.04 -37.71
C ARG A 118 -19.70 47.53 -38.06
N SER A 119 -19.30 48.36 -37.10
CA SER A 119 -19.11 49.80 -37.33
C SER A 119 -17.94 50.04 -38.29
N ALA A 120 -16.81 49.34 -38.10
CA ALA A 120 -15.65 49.42 -38.98
C ALA A 120 -15.96 48.96 -40.42
N LEU A 121 -16.72 47.87 -40.58
CA LEU A 121 -17.16 47.37 -41.89
C LEU A 121 -18.04 48.41 -42.61
N SER A 122 -19.01 48.99 -41.90
CA SER A 122 -19.88 50.05 -42.42
C SER A 122 -19.07 51.26 -42.89
N ALA A 123 -18.04 51.66 -42.12
CA ALA A 123 -17.15 52.76 -42.50
C ALA A 123 -16.30 52.43 -43.74
N ALA A 124 -15.67 51.25 -43.79
CA ALA A 124 -14.87 50.80 -44.93
C ALA A 124 -15.70 50.76 -46.23
N MET A 125 -16.89 50.15 -46.18
CA MET A 125 -17.83 50.12 -47.30
C MET A 125 -18.30 51.53 -47.73
N SER A 126 -18.52 52.44 -46.78
CA SER A 126 -18.94 53.82 -47.08
C SER A 126 -17.83 54.65 -47.75
N ASN A 127 -16.56 54.32 -47.44
CA ASN A 127 -15.38 54.97 -48.01
C ASN A 127 -14.95 54.34 -49.35
N GLY A 128 -15.55 53.22 -49.77
CA GLY A 128 -15.16 52.46 -50.95
C GLY A 128 -13.88 51.62 -50.76
N ASP A 129 -13.42 51.42 -49.53
CA ASP A 129 -12.27 50.58 -49.20
C ASP A 129 -12.70 49.11 -49.08
N PHE A 130 -12.76 48.44 -50.23
CA PHE A 130 -13.22 47.06 -50.32
C PHE A 130 -12.19 46.06 -49.75
N ASP A 131 -10.90 46.39 -49.77
CA ASP A 131 -9.85 45.55 -49.19
C ASP A 131 -9.96 45.55 -47.66
N GLN A 132 -10.12 46.73 -47.04
CA GLN A 132 -10.41 46.83 -45.60
C GLN A 132 -11.75 46.16 -45.24
N ALA A 133 -12.79 46.31 -46.08
CA ALA A 133 -14.08 45.68 -45.83
C ALA A 133 -13.98 44.14 -45.83
N ALA A 134 -13.21 43.55 -46.75
CA ALA A 134 -12.98 42.11 -46.80
C ALA A 134 -12.28 41.59 -45.53
N GLU A 135 -11.22 42.26 -45.08
CA GLU A 135 -10.49 41.90 -43.86
C GLU A 135 -11.38 42.01 -42.60
N VAL A 136 -12.11 43.12 -42.43
CA VAL A 136 -13.03 43.30 -41.30
C VAL A 136 -14.16 42.25 -41.32
N GLN A 137 -14.64 41.85 -42.50
CA GLN A 137 -15.65 40.81 -42.63
C GLN A 137 -15.10 39.40 -42.32
N ALA A 138 -13.83 39.12 -42.63
CA ALA A 138 -13.15 37.89 -42.19
C ALA A 138 -13.03 37.86 -40.65
N GLN A 139 -12.57 38.95 -40.03
CA GLN A 139 -12.48 39.08 -38.57
C GLN A 139 -13.85 38.95 -37.87
N LEU A 140 -14.91 39.52 -38.46
CA LEU A 140 -16.27 39.39 -37.95
C LEU A 140 -16.79 37.95 -38.02
N SER A 141 -16.41 37.20 -39.06
CA SER A 141 -16.74 35.78 -39.21
C SER A 141 -16.03 34.93 -38.15
N GLU A 142 -14.75 35.19 -37.89
CA GLU A 142 -13.97 34.53 -36.83
C GLU A 142 -14.54 34.84 -35.43
N MET A 143 -14.89 36.10 -35.14
CA MET A 143 -15.52 36.45 -33.85
C MET A 143 -16.88 35.77 -33.67
N ALA A 144 -17.69 35.68 -34.73
CA ALA A 144 -18.96 34.96 -34.70
C ALA A 144 -18.78 33.45 -34.44
N ALA A 145 -17.81 32.81 -35.10
CA ALA A 145 -17.47 31.40 -34.85
C ALA A 145 -17.01 31.18 -33.41
N ARG A 146 -16.12 32.04 -32.90
CA ARG A 146 -15.65 32.02 -31.51
C ARG A 146 -16.78 32.23 -30.51
N LYS A 147 -17.78 33.08 -30.81
CA LYS A 147 -18.97 33.26 -29.97
C LYS A 147 -19.77 31.96 -29.85
N VAL A 148 -20.02 31.26 -30.97
CA VAL A 148 -20.72 29.96 -30.97
C VAL A 148 -19.96 28.91 -30.16
N GLN A 149 -18.63 28.86 -30.28
CA GLN A 149 -17.78 27.95 -29.47
C GLN A 149 -17.87 28.25 -27.96
N LEU A 150 -17.84 29.53 -27.57
CA LEU A 150 -17.99 29.94 -26.17
C LEU A 150 -19.38 29.61 -25.61
N GLU A 151 -20.44 29.81 -26.38
CA GLU A 151 -21.81 29.46 -25.99
C GLU A 151 -22.01 27.94 -25.88
N ALA A 152 -21.44 27.15 -26.81
CA ALA A 152 -21.41 25.70 -26.73
C ALA A 152 -20.63 25.20 -25.50
N GLY A 153 -19.45 25.78 -25.23
CA GLY A 153 -18.64 25.45 -24.05
C GLY A 153 -19.34 25.82 -22.73
N LYS A 154 -20.03 26.96 -22.68
CA LYS A 154 -20.91 27.35 -21.56
C LYS A 154 -22.01 26.32 -21.34
N TYR A 155 -22.73 25.95 -22.40
CA TYR A 155 -23.81 24.97 -22.33
C TYR A 155 -23.30 23.60 -21.88
N GLN A 156 -22.15 23.15 -22.41
CA GLN A 156 -21.50 21.91 -21.95
C GLN A 156 -21.19 21.99 -20.46
N LEU A 157 -20.47 23.02 -20.00
CA LEU A 157 -20.08 23.16 -18.60
C LEU A 157 -21.28 23.27 -17.64
N GLN A 158 -22.38 23.92 -18.04
CA GLN A 158 -23.61 23.97 -17.25
C GLN A 158 -24.27 22.60 -17.10
N ASN A 159 -24.33 21.83 -18.19
CA ASN A 159 -24.98 20.52 -18.22
C ASN A 159 -24.07 19.36 -17.81
N THR A 160 -22.75 19.57 -17.67
CA THR A 160 -21.86 18.61 -17.01
C THR A 160 -22.38 18.42 -15.59
N PRO A 161 -22.84 17.20 -15.22
CA PRO A 161 -23.29 16.93 -13.85
C PRO A 161 -22.11 17.17 -12.91
N ASP A 162 -22.39 17.67 -11.70
CA ASP A 162 -21.34 17.88 -10.71
C ASP A 162 -20.74 16.53 -10.34
N GLN A 163 -19.56 16.26 -10.91
CA GLN A 163 -18.90 14.99 -10.77
C GLN A 163 -18.56 14.82 -9.29
N PRO A 164 -19.00 13.73 -8.62
CA PRO A 164 -18.68 13.53 -7.21
C PRO A 164 -17.17 13.58 -7.07
N ALA A 165 -16.70 14.31 -6.06
CA ALA A 165 -15.28 14.49 -5.81
C ALA A 165 -14.56 13.15 -5.92
N PRO A 166 -13.45 13.05 -6.68
CA PRO A 166 -12.75 11.79 -6.83
C PRO A 166 -12.45 11.28 -5.43
N GLN A 167 -13.07 10.14 -5.08
CA GLN A 167 -12.78 9.48 -3.82
C GLN A 167 -11.30 9.16 -3.86
N GLN A 168 -10.50 9.95 -3.14
CA GLN A 168 -9.11 9.60 -2.88
C GLN A 168 -9.17 8.20 -2.29
N GLN A 169 -8.65 7.24 -3.05
CA GLN A 169 -8.66 5.84 -2.66
C GLN A 169 -8.09 5.78 -1.24
N MET A 170 -8.85 5.17 -0.32
CA MET A 170 -8.39 4.93 1.04
C MET A 170 -6.98 4.34 0.96
N GLN A 171 -6.11 4.76 1.89
CA GLN A 171 -4.65 4.62 1.77
C GLN A 171 -4.25 3.34 1.06
N GLN A 172 -3.35 3.44 0.06
CA GLN A 172 -2.77 2.32 -0.68
C GLN A 172 -2.61 1.13 0.25
N SER A 173 -3.62 0.25 0.22
CA SER A 173 -3.62 -0.92 1.07
C SER A 173 -2.56 -1.81 0.47
N ASP A 174 -1.60 -2.25 1.29
CA ASP A 174 -0.60 -3.22 0.87
C ASP A 174 -1.34 -4.29 0.04
N PRO A 175 -0.91 -4.63 -1.19
CA PRO A 175 -1.59 -5.64 -2.00
C PRO A 175 -1.85 -6.94 -1.21
N PHE A 176 -1.03 -7.23 -0.19
CA PHE A 176 -1.28 -8.27 0.81
C PHE A 176 -2.55 -8.05 1.65
N GLU A 177 -2.78 -6.88 2.26
CA GLU A 177 -4.01 -6.58 3.00
C GLU A 177 -5.25 -6.55 2.09
N ALA A 178 -5.14 -6.04 0.87
CA ALA A 178 -6.22 -6.11 -0.12
C ALA A 178 -6.58 -7.56 -0.52
N GLN A 179 -5.59 -8.47 -0.54
CA GLN A 179 -5.83 -9.90 -0.70
C GLN A 179 -6.46 -10.52 0.55
N LEU A 180 -6.11 -10.04 1.75
CA LEU A 180 -6.66 -10.52 3.01
C LEU A 180 -8.16 -10.26 3.17
N GLU A 181 -8.71 -9.17 2.61
CA GLU A 181 -10.15 -8.82 2.70
C GLU A 181 -11.11 -9.95 2.29
N ARG A 182 -10.64 -10.89 1.46
CA ARG A 182 -11.42 -12.05 0.98
C ARG A 182 -11.63 -13.15 2.04
N TYR A 183 -10.92 -13.09 3.16
CA TYR A 183 -10.95 -14.10 4.23
C TYR A 183 -11.67 -13.59 5.49
N THR A 184 -12.12 -14.52 6.34
CA THR A 184 -12.75 -14.18 7.62
C THR A 184 -11.80 -13.42 8.55
N PRO A 185 -12.29 -12.64 9.54
CA PRO A 185 -11.43 -11.93 10.49
C PRO A 185 -10.37 -12.82 11.15
N ARG A 186 -10.75 -14.01 11.62
CA ARG A 186 -9.85 -14.97 12.28
C ARG A 186 -8.81 -15.56 11.32
N THR A 187 -9.22 -15.94 10.11
CA THR A 187 -8.29 -16.41 9.08
C THR A 187 -7.31 -15.30 8.67
N ARG A 188 -7.74 -14.04 8.57
CA ARG A 188 -6.83 -12.90 8.32
C ARG A 188 -5.78 -12.77 9.42
N ASP A 189 -6.16 -12.87 10.68
CA ASP A 189 -5.23 -12.75 11.81
C ASP A 189 -4.28 -13.97 11.93
N TRP A 190 -4.67 -15.14 11.45
CA TRP A 190 -3.76 -16.29 11.29
C TRP A 190 -2.76 -16.06 10.14
N ILE A 191 -3.22 -15.61 8.96
CA ILE A 191 -2.33 -15.32 7.82
C ILE A 191 -1.38 -14.14 8.11
N ARG A 192 -1.81 -13.11 8.86
CA ARG A 192 -0.91 -12.03 9.34
C ARG A 192 0.26 -12.54 10.18
N LYS A 193 0.07 -13.65 10.90
CA LYS A 193 1.11 -14.34 11.68
C LYS A 193 1.95 -15.33 10.83
N ARG A 194 1.51 -15.61 9.60
CA ARG A 194 2.08 -16.58 8.65
C ARG A 194 2.02 -16.04 7.20
N PRO A 195 2.60 -14.86 6.90
CA PRO A 195 2.46 -14.22 5.59
C PRO A 195 3.01 -15.07 4.42
N GLU A 196 3.91 -16.02 4.70
CA GLU A 196 4.40 -17.02 3.75
C GLU A 196 3.29 -17.89 3.13
N VAL A 197 2.15 -18.07 3.81
CA VAL A 197 1.00 -18.86 3.32
C VAL A 197 0.31 -18.24 2.09
N LEU A 198 0.52 -16.94 1.83
CA LEU A 198 0.06 -16.29 0.59
C LEU A 198 1.21 -15.82 -0.32
N ARG A 199 2.46 -15.83 0.17
CA ARG A 199 3.64 -15.34 -0.56
C ARG A 199 4.48 -16.43 -1.23
N ASP A 200 4.48 -17.66 -0.71
CA ASP A 200 5.18 -18.82 -1.29
C ASP A 200 4.16 -19.84 -1.80
N GLU A 201 4.11 -20.04 -3.13
CA GLU A 201 3.22 -21.01 -3.79
C GLU A 201 3.32 -22.42 -3.20
N ARG A 202 4.52 -22.86 -2.81
CA ARG A 202 4.72 -24.18 -2.19
C ARG A 202 4.04 -24.26 -0.82
N THR A 203 4.13 -23.19 -0.03
CA THR A 203 3.49 -23.10 1.29
C THR A 203 1.97 -22.90 1.16
N THR A 204 1.50 -22.15 0.16
CA THR A 204 0.08 -22.06 -0.22
C THR A 204 -0.51 -23.44 -0.54
N ASN A 205 0.16 -24.22 -1.39
CA ASN A 205 -0.29 -25.56 -1.78
C ASN A 205 -0.30 -26.54 -0.59
N LEU A 206 0.67 -26.45 0.31
CA LEU A 206 0.68 -27.21 1.57
C LEU A 206 -0.46 -26.78 2.50
N ALA A 207 -0.78 -25.49 2.58
CA ALA A 207 -1.89 -24.98 3.39
C ALA A 207 -3.25 -25.44 2.85
N VAL A 208 -3.42 -25.51 1.52
CA VAL A 208 -4.63 -26.09 0.89
C VAL A 208 -4.74 -27.58 1.21
N ALA A 209 -3.65 -28.34 1.12
CA ALA A 209 -3.64 -29.77 1.50
C ALA A 209 -3.94 -29.98 3.00
N ALA A 210 -3.39 -29.13 3.87
CA ALA A 210 -3.66 -29.13 5.31
C ALA A 210 -5.14 -28.81 5.60
N HIS A 211 -5.73 -27.83 4.90
CA HIS A 211 -7.14 -27.45 5.03
C HIS A 211 -8.06 -28.65 4.75
N HIS A 212 -7.88 -29.33 3.61
CA HIS A 212 -8.66 -30.51 3.27
C HIS A 212 -8.46 -31.66 4.26
N THR A 213 -7.24 -31.83 4.77
CA THR A 213 -6.92 -32.85 5.79
C THR A 213 -7.61 -32.54 7.12
N ALA A 214 -7.61 -31.28 7.57
CA ALA A 214 -8.27 -30.85 8.80
C ALA A 214 -9.79 -31.01 8.71
N LEU A 215 -10.40 -30.66 7.57
CA LEU A 215 -11.83 -30.91 7.31
C LEU A 215 -12.16 -32.41 7.32
N ALA A 216 -11.33 -33.26 6.69
CA ALA A 216 -11.51 -34.71 6.68
C ALA A 216 -11.37 -35.34 8.08
N ALA A 217 -10.56 -34.75 8.96
CA ALA A 217 -10.46 -35.09 10.38
C ALA A 217 -11.63 -34.56 11.24
N GLY A 218 -12.58 -33.82 10.64
CA GLY A 218 -13.77 -33.30 11.33
C GLY A 218 -13.57 -31.96 12.05
N HIS A 219 -12.45 -31.26 11.82
CA HIS A 219 -12.27 -29.92 12.40
C HIS A 219 -13.14 -28.88 11.69
N VAL A 220 -13.80 -28.01 12.47
CA VAL A 220 -14.62 -26.91 11.96
C VAL A 220 -13.70 -25.79 11.46
N ALA A 221 -13.86 -25.36 10.21
CA ALA A 221 -13.10 -24.23 9.65
C ALA A 221 -13.24 -22.96 10.53
N ASP A 222 -12.17 -22.15 10.59
CA ASP A 222 -12.10 -20.92 11.40
C ASP A 222 -12.16 -21.11 12.94
N SER A 223 -12.11 -22.37 13.41
CA SER A 223 -11.97 -22.70 14.83
C SER A 223 -10.50 -22.82 15.27
N ASP A 224 -10.25 -22.65 16.56
CA ASP A 224 -8.90 -22.69 17.13
C ASP A 224 -8.25 -24.08 16.93
N ALA A 225 -9.03 -25.16 17.12
CA ALA A 225 -8.61 -26.54 16.86
C ALA A 225 -8.30 -26.82 15.37
N TYR A 226 -8.93 -26.10 14.45
CA TYR A 226 -8.62 -26.17 13.02
C TYR A 226 -7.28 -25.48 12.71
N PHE A 227 -7.05 -24.28 13.24
CA PHE A 227 -5.75 -23.59 13.08
C PHE A 227 -4.61 -24.36 13.77
N ASP A 228 -4.89 -25.03 14.88
CA ASP A 228 -3.96 -25.94 15.55
C ASP A 228 -3.54 -27.14 14.67
N ALA A 229 -4.46 -27.69 13.88
CA ALA A 229 -4.19 -28.76 12.93
C ALA A 229 -3.44 -28.24 11.69
N MET A 230 -3.77 -27.04 11.20
CA MET A 230 -3.06 -26.34 10.13
C MET A 230 -1.60 -26.07 10.51
N ASP A 231 -1.36 -25.51 11.71
CA ASP A 231 0.01 -25.22 12.21
C ASP A 231 0.81 -26.51 12.46
N ALA A 232 0.17 -27.62 12.81
CA ALA A 232 0.82 -28.92 12.91
C ALA A 232 1.23 -29.47 11.53
N ALA A 233 0.33 -29.42 10.54
CA ALA A 233 0.58 -29.90 9.18
C ALA A 233 1.63 -29.08 8.42
N LEU A 234 1.70 -27.77 8.70
CA LEU A 234 2.70 -26.86 8.13
C LEU A 234 4.04 -26.85 8.90
N GLY A 235 4.14 -27.59 10.02
CA GLY A 235 5.37 -27.74 10.79
C GLY A 235 5.70 -26.59 11.75
N TYR A 236 4.76 -25.66 11.99
CA TYR A 236 4.93 -24.54 12.91
C TYR A 236 4.88 -24.97 14.39
N LYS A 237 4.34 -26.16 14.69
CA LYS A 237 4.41 -26.75 16.04
C LYS A 237 5.70 -27.54 16.27
N GLN A 238 6.74 -26.84 16.73
CA GLN A 238 7.91 -27.52 17.31
C GLN A 238 7.56 -28.11 18.68
N GLY A 239 7.21 -29.41 18.70
CA GLY A 239 6.81 -30.08 19.93
C GLY A 239 6.42 -31.54 19.73
N ASN A 240 7.42 -32.42 19.59
CA ASN A 240 7.30 -33.86 19.84
C ASN A 240 6.28 -34.65 19.00
N GLN A 241 6.56 -34.90 17.72
CA GLN A 241 6.16 -36.17 17.08
C GLN A 241 7.32 -36.82 16.32
N GLN A 242 7.34 -38.15 16.42
CA GLN A 242 8.48 -39.03 16.22
C GLN A 242 8.66 -39.38 14.74
N SER A 243 9.89 -39.26 14.23
CA SER A 243 10.23 -39.56 12.83
C SER A 243 9.97 -41.03 12.47
N GLN A 244 8.78 -41.35 11.95
CA GLN A 244 8.50 -42.67 11.38
C GLN A 244 9.23 -42.81 10.04
N GLN A 245 10.43 -43.38 10.10
CA GLN A 245 11.22 -43.75 8.93
C GLN A 245 10.54 -44.92 8.20
N GLN A 246 9.97 -44.68 7.02
CA GLN A 246 9.61 -45.77 6.11
C GLN A 246 10.87 -46.32 5.42
N PRO A 247 11.04 -47.65 5.33
CA PRO A 247 12.25 -48.26 4.79
C PRO A 247 12.35 -48.08 3.27
N ARG A 248 13.41 -47.41 2.80
CA ARG A 248 13.73 -47.31 1.37
C ARG A 248 14.21 -48.66 0.83
N ARG A 249 13.59 -49.14 -0.24
CA ARG A 249 14.11 -50.26 -1.05
C ARG A 249 15.37 -49.82 -1.81
N PRO A 250 16.38 -50.69 -1.99
CA PRO A 250 17.57 -50.35 -2.77
C PRO A 250 17.26 -50.32 -4.27
N GLY A 251 17.48 -49.18 -4.91
CA GLY A 251 17.49 -49.02 -6.36
C GLY A 251 18.89 -49.25 -6.94
N THR A 252 18.97 -49.97 -8.06
CA THR A 252 20.20 -50.47 -8.66
C THR A 252 21.11 -49.36 -9.22
N ALA A 253 22.43 -49.56 -9.16
CA ALA A 253 23.43 -48.60 -9.64
C ALA A 253 23.55 -48.57 -11.18
N ALA A 254 23.87 -47.38 -11.72
CA ALA A 254 24.27 -47.13 -13.11
C ALA A 254 25.36 -46.02 -13.15
N PRO A 255 26.20 -45.92 -14.20
CA PRO A 255 27.59 -45.46 -14.05
C PRO A 255 27.83 -43.94 -14.09
N PRO A 256 29.01 -43.46 -13.66
CA PRO A 256 29.31 -42.03 -13.51
C PRO A 256 29.76 -41.34 -14.81
N ALA A 257 29.36 -40.08 -14.98
CA ALA A 257 29.88 -39.17 -16.00
C ALA A 257 30.56 -37.93 -15.38
N ARG A 258 31.89 -37.99 -15.32
CA ARG A 258 32.86 -36.88 -15.49
C ARG A 258 32.55 -35.48 -14.89
N SER A 259 33.20 -35.23 -13.75
CA SER A 259 34.13 -34.09 -13.51
C SER A 259 33.80 -32.69 -14.10
N GLY A 260 33.54 -31.73 -13.21
CA GLY A 260 33.58 -30.29 -13.49
C GLY A 260 33.68 -29.44 -12.22
N THR A 261 34.86 -28.88 -11.95
CA THR A 261 35.18 -27.94 -10.85
C THR A 261 34.37 -26.64 -10.99
N PRO A 262 33.96 -25.95 -9.90
CA PRO A 262 32.98 -24.85 -10.00
C PRO A 262 33.55 -23.62 -10.73
N GLY A 263 32.88 -23.23 -11.82
CA GLY A 263 33.13 -21.99 -12.55
C GLY A 263 32.02 -20.97 -12.31
N GLN A 264 32.40 -19.73 -12.01
CA GLN A 264 31.49 -18.59 -11.90
C GLN A 264 30.70 -18.41 -13.21
N ARG A 265 29.38 -18.29 -13.12
CA ARG A 265 28.52 -17.89 -14.25
C ARG A 265 28.00 -16.48 -14.04
N ALA A 266 28.72 -15.52 -14.61
CA ALA A 266 28.10 -14.29 -15.08
C ALA A 266 27.34 -14.59 -16.39
N GLY A 267 26.20 -13.92 -16.61
CA GLY A 267 25.49 -13.94 -17.89
C GLY A 267 24.58 -15.14 -18.14
N GLN A 268 23.54 -15.33 -17.32
CA GLN A 268 22.36 -16.09 -17.73
C GLN A 268 21.32 -15.08 -18.23
N GLY A 269 21.17 -14.95 -19.55
CA GLY A 269 20.11 -14.11 -20.14
C GLY A 269 18.73 -14.68 -19.83
N MET A 270 17.80 -13.81 -19.46
CA MET A 270 16.39 -14.14 -19.23
C MET A 270 15.79 -14.73 -20.51
N SER A 271 14.95 -15.76 -20.41
CA SER A 271 14.25 -16.36 -21.55
C SER A 271 12.80 -15.89 -21.62
N VAL A 272 12.13 -16.12 -22.75
CA VAL A 272 10.70 -15.79 -22.95
C VAL A 272 9.80 -16.45 -21.91
N ARG A 273 10.23 -17.58 -21.32
CA ARG A 273 9.51 -18.30 -20.26
C ARG A 273 9.65 -17.66 -18.88
N ASP A 274 10.66 -16.81 -18.70
CA ASP A 274 10.93 -16.09 -17.46
C ASP A 274 10.28 -14.70 -17.45
N MET A 275 9.64 -14.29 -18.56
CA MET A 275 8.95 -13.00 -18.68
C MET A 275 7.81 -12.88 -17.66
N THR A 276 7.81 -11.79 -16.89
CA THR A 276 6.71 -11.47 -15.98
C THR A 276 5.45 -11.10 -16.78
N PRO A 277 4.23 -11.27 -16.22
CA PRO A 277 2.99 -10.92 -16.90
C PRO A 277 2.96 -9.46 -17.41
N ALA A 278 3.56 -8.53 -16.66
CA ALA A 278 3.67 -7.13 -17.06
C ALA A 278 4.57 -6.91 -18.30
N MET A 279 5.66 -7.67 -18.45
CA MET A 279 6.49 -7.63 -19.66
C MET A 279 5.75 -8.18 -20.89
N VAL A 280 4.94 -9.23 -20.70
CA VAL A 280 4.10 -9.79 -21.78
C VAL A 280 2.99 -8.82 -22.19
N GLU A 281 2.45 -8.04 -21.26
CA GLU A 281 1.48 -6.99 -21.56
C GLU A 281 2.12 -5.78 -22.24
N ALA A 282 3.29 -5.32 -21.77
CA ALA A 282 4.04 -4.22 -22.38
C ALA A 282 4.46 -4.53 -23.83
N ALA A 283 4.89 -5.77 -24.12
CA ALA A 283 5.18 -6.21 -25.49
C ALA A 283 3.95 -6.11 -26.41
N LYS A 284 2.76 -6.50 -25.91
CA LYS A 284 1.49 -6.37 -26.65
C LYS A 284 1.06 -4.93 -26.86
N MET A 285 1.24 -4.05 -25.87
CA MET A 285 0.90 -2.62 -26.02
C MET A 285 1.83 -1.90 -27.01
N ALA A 286 3.09 -2.33 -27.09
CA ALA A 286 4.09 -1.79 -28.02
C ALA A 286 4.08 -2.46 -29.41
N ASP A 287 3.13 -3.39 -29.67
CA ASP A 287 2.98 -4.17 -30.91
C ASP A 287 4.28 -4.87 -31.38
N ILE A 288 5.11 -5.32 -30.43
CA ILE A 288 6.37 -6.02 -30.68
C ILE A 288 6.38 -7.42 -30.08
N SER A 289 7.15 -8.32 -30.70
CA SER A 289 7.19 -9.71 -30.27
C SER A 289 7.79 -9.83 -28.85
N PRO A 290 7.32 -10.78 -28.01
CA PRO A 290 7.84 -10.95 -26.65
C PRO A 290 9.36 -11.20 -26.60
N GLU A 291 9.91 -11.89 -27.60
CA GLU A 291 11.34 -12.19 -27.71
C GLU A 291 12.17 -10.94 -28.00
N GLU A 292 11.63 -10.05 -28.83
CA GLU A 292 12.26 -8.78 -29.22
C GLU A 292 12.19 -7.74 -28.11
N TYR A 293 11.03 -7.63 -27.44
CA TYR A 293 10.87 -6.85 -26.21
C TYR A 293 11.91 -7.27 -25.15
N LEU A 294 12.09 -8.57 -24.94
CA LEU A 294 13.04 -9.11 -23.97
C LEU A 294 14.50 -8.77 -24.33
N LYS A 295 14.86 -8.78 -25.61
CA LYS A 295 16.18 -8.36 -26.11
C LYS A 295 16.44 -6.87 -25.86
N HIS A 296 15.44 -6.01 -26.08
CA HIS A 296 15.53 -4.58 -25.77
C HIS A 296 15.64 -4.32 -24.26
N TYR A 297 14.84 -5.03 -23.45
CA TYR A 297 14.90 -4.95 -21.99
C TYR A 297 16.28 -5.36 -21.44
N GLN A 298 16.84 -6.48 -21.92
CA GLN A 298 18.19 -6.91 -21.53
C GLN A 298 19.27 -5.91 -21.93
N ALA A 299 19.15 -5.26 -23.08
CA ALA A 299 20.06 -4.20 -23.50
C ALA A 299 19.97 -2.97 -22.58
N ALA A 300 18.75 -2.53 -22.22
CA ALA A 300 18.54 -1.39 -21.32
C ALA A 300 19.01 -1.68 -19.87
N VAL A 301 18.82 -2.90 -19.38
CA VAL A 301 19.36 -3.35 -18.08
C VAL A 301 20.89 -3.42 -18.11
N ALA A 302 21.49 -3.93 -19.19
CA ALA A 302 22.95 -3.96 -19.36
C ALA A 302 23.56 -2.55 -19.53
N ALA A 303 22.81 -1.60 -20.08
CA ALA A 303 23.17 -0.18 -20.16
C ALA A 303 22.97 0.57 -18.82
N GLY A 304 22.27 -0.02 -17.85
CA GLY A 304 21.95 0.61 -16.56
C GLY A 304 20.81 1.63 -16.61
N GLU A 305 20.05 1.69 -17.71
CA GLU A 305 18.92 2.61 -17.88
C GLU A 305 17.67 2.15 -17.11
N ILE A 306 17.54 0.85 -16.88
CA ILE A 306 16.39 0.23 -16.20
C ILE A 306 16.92 -0.82 -15.19
N PRO A 307 16.42 -0.88 -13.95
CA PRO A 307 16.82 -1.91 -12.99
C PRO A 307 16.37 -3.31 -13.45
N ALA A 308 17.20 -4.32 -13.15
CA ALA A 308 16.85 -5.72 -13.36
C ALA A 308 15.69 -6.12 -12.42
N ILE A 309 14.59 -6.57 -13.01
CA ILE A 309 13.45 -7.15 -12.30
C ILE A 309 13.67 -8.67 -12.27
N HIS A 310 13.74 -9.23 -11.07
CA HIS A 310 13.90 -10.66 -10.79
C HIS A 310 12.56 -11.31 -10.44
#